data_AF-A0A9D7NRC2-F1
#
_entry.id   AF-A0A9D7NRC2-F1
#
_cell.length_a   1.000
_cell.length_b   1.000
_cell.length_c   1.000
_cell.angle_alpha   90.00
_cell.angle_beta   90.00
_cell.angle_gamma   90.00
#
_symmetry.space_group_name_H-M   'P 1'
#
loop_
_entity.id
_entity.type
_entity.pdbx_description
1 polymer ?
#
loop_
_entity_poly.entity_id
_entity_poly.type
_entity_poly.pdbx_seq_one_letter_code
_entity_poly.pdbx_strand_id
1 'polypeptide(L)' 'MKPHYFEQSDADADDMQLGMAKMQGYVPRGCLLGGAVVMSEIGAGRNPCWGCEGPRDKCGGKPKRDDV' A
#
# COMPACT_ATOMS: atom_id res chain seq x y z
N MET A 1 -8.09 -1.46 11.74
CA MET A 1 -7.17 -1.52 10.58
C MET A 1 -5.75 -1.30 11.07
N LYS A 2 -4.79 -2.08 10.56
CA LYS A 2 -3.36 -2.00 10.93
C LYS A 2 -2.64 -0.99 10.02
N PRO A 3 -1.52 -0.38 10.42
CA PRO A 3 -0.74 0.49 9.54
C PRO A 3 -0.08 -0.29 8.39
N HIS A 4 0.19 -1.58 8.58
CA HIS A 4 0.72 -2.48 7.57
C HIS A 4 0.50 -3.96 7.94
N TYR A 5 0.82 -4.83 6.99
CA TYR A 5 0.68 -6.28 7.00
C TYR A 5 1.97 -7.01 6.58
N PHE A 6 3.14 -6.36 6.71
CA PHE A 6 4.43 -6.84 6.17
C PHE A 6 4.87 -8.24 6.64
N GLU A 7 4.48 -8.61 7.86
CA GLU A 7 4.76 -9.94 8.46
C GLU A 7 3.75 -11.02 8.02
N GLN A 8 2.74 -10.65 7.24
CA GLN A 8 1.70 -11.56 6.76
C GLN A 8 1.89 -11.83 5.26
N SER A 9 1.27 -12.91 4.76
CA SER A 9 1.21 -13.17 3.32
C SER A 9 0.27 -12.19 2.62
N ASP A 10 -0.85 -11.87 3.28
CA ASP A 10 -1.95 -11.09 2.76
C ASP A 10 -2.45 -10.09 3.79
N ALA A 11 -3.12 -9.04 3.31
CA ALA A 11 -3.80 -8.09 4.17
C ALA A 11 -5.11 -8.66 4.70
N ASP A 12 -5.54 -8.19 5.87
CA ASP A 12 -6.79 -8.60 6.48
C ASP A 12 -7.97 -8.29 5.52
N ALA A 13 -8.89 -9.24 5.35
CA ALA A 13 -9.99 -9.12 4.38
C ALA A 13 -11.00 -8.01 4.71
N ASP A 14 -11.01 -7.54 5.95
CA ASP A 14 -11.85 -6.45 6.45
C ASP A 14 -11.24 -5.05 6.21
N ASP A 15 -10.01 -4.96 5.68
CA ASP A 15 -9.43 -3.70 5.22
C ASP A 15 -10.02 -3.28 3.86
N MET A 16 -11.28 -2.83 3.92
CA MET A 16 -12.02 -2.37 2.75
C MET A 16 -11.33 -1.22 2.02
N GLN A 17 -10.62 -0.35 2.76
CA GLN A 17 -9.90 0.78 2.18
C GLN A 17 -8.76 0.30 1.28
N LEU A 18 -7.97 -0.66 1.77
CA LEU A 18 -6.93 -1.28 0.97
C LEU A 18 -7.50 -2.04 -0.22
N GLY A 19 -8.59 -2.78 -0.01
CA GLY A 19 -9.30 -3.49 -1.08
C GLY A 19 -9.72 -2.55 -2.21
N MET A 20 -10.31 -1.40 -1.88
CA MET A 20 -10.68 -0.37 -2.86
C MET A 20 -9.45 0.24 -3.55
N ALA A 21 -8.39 0.55 -2.82
CA ALA A 21 -7.17 1.13 -3.40
C ALA A 21 -6.48 0.17 -4.39
N LYS A 22 -6.50 -1.14 -4.12
CA LYS A 22 -6.04 -2.19 -5.03
C LYS A 22 -6.90 -2.26 -6.29
N MET A 23 -8.23 -2.22 -6.14
CA MET A 23 -9.17 -2.25 -7.26
C MET A 23 -9.02 -1.03 -8.18
N GLN A 24 -8.77 0.15 -7.61
CA GLN A 24 -8.57 1.40 -8.35
C GLN A 24 -7.17 1.53 -8.94
N GLY A 25 -6.24 0.63 -8.60
CA GLY A 25 -4.88 0.62 -9.16
C GLY A 25 -3.92 1.64 -8.54
N TYR A 26 -4.28 2.26 -7.40
CA TYR A 26 -3.37 3.12 -6.65
C TYR A 26 -2.16 2.34 -6.12
N VAL A 27 -2.39 1.09 -5.71
CA VAL A 27 -1.38 0.15 -5.22
C VAL A 27 -1.54 -1.21 -5.91
N PRO A 28 -0.48 -2.04 -6.01
CA PRO A 28 -0.58 -3.37 -6.59
C PRO A 28 -1.48 -4.31 -5.77
N ARG A 29 -1.98 -5.39 -6.40
CA ARG A 29 -2.84 -6.40 -5.74
C ARG A 29 -2.20 -7.02 -4.50
N GLY A 30 -0.88 -7.22 -4.53
CA GLY A 30 -0.08 -7.72 -3.40
C GLY A 30 0.22 -6.68 -2.32
N CYS A 31 -0.33 -5.46 -2.38
CA CYS A 31 -0.03 -4.43 -1.38
C CYS A 31 -0.35 -4.91 0.05
N LEU A 32 0.63 -4.71 0.93
CA LEU A 32 0.56 -5.03 2.37
C LEU A 32 0.62 -3.76 3.23
N LEU A 33 0.49 -2.57 2.65
CA LEU A 33 0.35 -1.33 3.42
C LEU A 33 -1.10 -1.23 3.91
N GLY A 34 -1.32 -0.71 5.11
CA GLY A 34 -2.66 -0.53 5.67
C GLY A 34 -3.50 0.42 4.82
N GLY A 35 -4.79 0.12 4.63
CA GLY A 35 -5.69 0.91 3.79
C GLY A 35 -5.79 2.36 4.24
N ALA A 36 -5.81 2.61 5.56
CA ALA A 36 -5.80 3.96 6.12
C ALA A 36 -4.54 4.76 5.72
N VAL A 37 -3.38 4.11 5.70
CA VAL A 37 -2.11 4.74 5.29
C VAL A 37 -2.11 4.99 3.78
N VAL A 38 -2.55 4.01 2.99
CA VAL A 38 -2.70 4.15 1.53
C VAL A 38 -3.60 5.33 1.18
N MET A 39 -4.78 5.43 1.80
CA MET A 39 -5.73 6.50 1.53
C MET A 39 -5.23 7.87 2.01
N SER A 40 -4.46 7.92 3.11
CA SER A 40 -3.81 9.15 3.56
C SER A 40 -2.81 9.69 2.52
N GLU A 41 -1.97 8.83 1.96
CA GLU A 41 -1.01 9.20 0.91
C GLU A 41 -1.73 9.67 -0.37
N ILE A 42 -2.77 8.95 -0.80
CA ILE A 42 -3.60 9.34 -1.94
C ILE A 42 -4.27 10.69 -1.70
N GLY A 43 -4.85 10.90 -0.52
CA GLY A 43 -5.48 12.16 -0.13
C GLY A 43 -4.51 13.34 -0.11
N ALA A 44 -3.23 13.08 0.16
CA ALA A 44 -2.16 14.06 0.07
C ALA A 44 -1.56 14.22 -1.35
N GLY A 45 -2.14 13.57 -2.36
CA GLY A 45 -1.66 13.62 -3.75
C GLY A 45 -0.35 12.87 -3.98
N ARG A 46 0.06 11.99 -3.06
CA ARG A 46 1.28 11.20 -3.14
C ARG A 46 1.00 9.77 -3.56
N ASN A 47 2.00 9.13 -4.15
CA ASN A 47 1.94 7.70 -4.41
C ASN A 47 2.29 6.94 -3.12
N PRO A 48 1.42 6.05 -2.62
CA PRO A 48 1.69 5.27 -1.40
C PRO A 48 2.97 4.42 -1.48
N CYS A 49 3.42 4.09 -2.70
CA CYS A 49 4.65 3.33 -2.93
C CYS A 49 5.92 4.18 -2.87
N TRP A 50 5.86 5.52 -2.86
CA TRP A 50 7.07 6.35 -2.89
C TRP A 50 7.90 6.22 -1.60
N GLY A 51 7.25 6.29 -0.44
CA GLY A 51 7.91 6.21 0.87
C GLY A 51 7.74 4.87 1.61
N CYS A 52 7.03 3.90 1.03
CA CYS A 52 6.71 2.65 1.72
C CYS A 52 7.96 1.76 1.92
N GLU A 53 8.15 1.23 3.13
CA GLU A 53 9.24 0.30 3.47
C GLU A 53 8.80 -1.18 3.43
N GLY A 54 7.61 -1.45 2.91
CA GLY A 54 7.08 -2.80 2.81
C GLY A 54 7.89 -3.71 1.87
N PRO A 55 7.77 -5.03 2.05
CA PRO A 55 8.51 -6.05 1.29
C PRO A 55 8.12 -6.00 -0.20
N ARG A 56 9.01 -5.47 -1.04
CA ARG A 56 8.73 -5.19 -2.46
C ARG A 56 8.68 -6.44 -3.32
N ASP A 57 9.47 -7.44 -2.93
CA ASP A 57 9.44 -8.80 -3.44
C ASP A 57 8.07 -9.46 -3.28
N LYS A 58 7.39 -9.21 -2.15
CA LYS A 58 6.03 -9.71 -1.91
C LYS A 58 4.96 -8.84 -2.56
N CYS A 59 5.04 -7.52 -2.39
CA CYS A 59 3.93 -6.65 -2.74
C CYS A 59 3.92 -6.17 -4.20
N GLY A 60 5.04 -6.22 -4.91
CA GLY A 60 5.15 -5.71 -6.28
C GLY A 60 4.95 -4.20 -6.39
N GLY A 61 5.31 -3.45 -5.34
CA GLY A 61 5.11 -2.00 -5.24
C GLY A 61 5.73 -1.22 -6.41
N LYS A 62 5.13 -0.07 -6.75
CA LYS A 62 5.69 0.86 -7.74
C LYS A 62 7.07 1.38 -7.28
N PRO A 63 7.92 1.89 -8.20
CA PRO A 63 9.22 2.47 -7.83
C PRO A 63 9.09 3.48 -6.69
N LYS A 64 10.06 3.45 -5.78
CA LYS A 64 10.21 4.53 -4.80
C LYS A 64 10.48 5.82 -5.55
N ARG A 65 10.14 6.96 -4.95
CA ARG A 65 10.63 8.22 -5.49
C ARG A 65 12.13 8.20 -5.24
N ASP A 66 12.93 8.28 -6.29
CA ASP A 66 14.34 8.60 -6.09
C ASP A 66 14.37 9.95 -5.38
N ASP A 67 14.99 9.99 -4.21
CA ASP A 67 15.23 11.24 -3.49
C ASP A 67 16.16 12.09 -4.37
N VAL A 68 15.56 12.97 -5.19
CA VAL A 68 16.22 14.09 -5.84
C VAL A 68 16.18 15.29 -4.90
#